data_AF-A0A945AYW0-F1
#
_entry.id   AF-A0A945AYW0-F1
#
_cell.length_a   1.000
_cell.length_b   1.000
_cell.length_c   1.000
_cell.angle_alpha   90.00
_cell.angle_beta   90.00
_cell.angle_gamma   90.00
#
_symmetry.space_group_name_H-M   'P 1'
#
loop_
_entity.id
_entity.type
_entity.pdbx_description
1 polymer ?
#
loop_
_entity_poly.entity_id
_entity_poly.type
_entity_poly.pdbx_seq_one_letter_code
_entity_poly.pdbx_strand_id
1 'polypeptide(L)'
;MNTEDKKVSLEIPLNTQMKIFAFLFQSEEDYSISELFSGTPEVGYYGESRSFSIDTQTNNLSLGITLIHVSGTGTDTGGGSDTGGGTETADTAAPIIEQVTAIESQTSDSTPEYTFRSTKTGSITYGDSCDSATIIAYIGNNTIVFNALSDGYYYDCIIKIIDSEGNESNTITIPPFTVDTTVNDTMPPVIEESSGITTPTTDTTPDYTFSSSEAGNITYGGTCETAGSATTAIVGHNLITYNTLSDGSYIDCTITVTDSAGNVSNPLSVTPFTVNTTVTNDTIDTTLLAHYAFEGNLFDNSSYNRDLTEDNVSNITYSAADNTSNKSGRAALFNGTNTYAYTDNITLSDNFTVAFWTIPFSSSMSPWDSALSSGDSTSSGIFQIDFNDNNTRFCAGICYISTTLDSNEWNHIVITKSDNSTDNKKIRLYKNGVLKTYTYPIITLWDKIKVGLNRTGGGYWNGYIDELKIYNRTFSTQEVRDLHDSY
;
A
#
# COMPACT_ATOMS: atom_id res chain seq x y z
N MET A 1 9.08 19.92 27.17
CA MET A 1 10.22 19.55 28.03
C MET A 1 9.81 19.81 29.47
N ASN A 2 10.03 18.88 30.40
CA ASN A 2 9.86 19.21 31.81
C ASN A 2 11.04 20.11 32.23
N THR A 3 10.73 21.33 32.67
CA THR A 3 11.73 22.39 32.92
C THR A 3 12.54 22.17 34.19
N GLU A 4 12.06 21.34 35.14
CA GLU A 4 12.78 21.03 36.38
C GLU A 4 13.90 20.00 36.18
N ASP A 5 13.69 19.00 35.32
CA ASP A 5 14.63 17.88 35.13
C ASP A 5 15.25 17.81 33.72
N LYS A 6 14.88 18.76 32.84
CA LYS A 6 15.34 18.88 31.44
C LYS A 6 15.11 17.61 30.61
N LYS A 7 14.04 16.86 30.90
CA LYS A 7 13.69 15.65 30.16
C LYS A 7 12.55 15.87 29.16
N VAL A 8 12.62 15.11 28.06
CA VAL A 8 11.56 14.95 27.06
C VAL A 8 11.18 13.47 27.04
N SER A 9 9.89 13.17 27.12
CA SER A 9 9.36 11.79 27.04
C SER A 9 8.53 11.66 25.77
N LEU A 10 8.74 10.58 25.01
CA LEU A 10 8.07 10.29 23.75
C LEU A 10 7.67 8.81 23.74
N GLU A 11 6.50 8.49 23.20
CA GLU A 11 6.09 7.11 22.89
C GLU A 11 6.33 6.86 21.40
N ILE A 12 7.20 5.90 21.07
CA ILE A 12 7.62 5.62 19.69
C ILE A 12 7.63 4.11 19.47
N PRO A 13 7.15 3.58 18.32
CA PRO A 13 7.25 2.17 18.00
C PRO A 13 8.72 1.68 17.97
N LEU A 14 8.96 0.49 18.51
CA LEU A 14 10.30 -0.12 18.52
C LEU A 14 10.82 -0.35 17.10
N ASN A 15 12.14 -0.30 16.94
CA ASN A 15 12.85 -0.45 15.66
C ASN A 15 12.53 0.65 14.61
N THR A 16 11.90 1.75 15.02
CA THR A 16 11.75 2.94 14.16
C THR A 16 13.11 3.62 14.00
N GLN A 17 13.50 3.92 12.75
CA GLN A 17 14.66 4.75 12.47
C GLN A 17 14.35 6.21 12.81
N MET A 18 15.20 6.82 13.63
CA MET A 18 15.02 8.17 14.18
C MET A 18 16.30 8.99 14.04
N LYS A 19 16.15 10.32 14.07
CA LYS A 19 17.23 11.31 14.23
C LYS A 19 16.82 12.34 15.27
N ILE A 20 17.81 12.88 16.01
CA ILE A 20 17.62 14.03 16.90
C ILE A 20 18.20 15.25 16.20
N PHE A 21 17.42 16.33 16.16
CA PHE A 21 17.83 17.62 15.62
C PHE A 21 18.05 18.62 16.77
N ALA A 22 19.08 19.43 16.68
CA ALA A 22 19.43 20.47 17.65
C ALA A 22 19.24 21.85 17.04
N PHE A 23 18.51 22.69 17.76
CA PHE A 23 18.22 24.08 17.40
C PHE A 23 18.69 25.00 18.52
N LEU A 24 19.17 26.20 18.17
CA LEU A 24 19.51 27.25 19.13
C LEU A 24 18.53 28.40 18.97
N PHE A 25 17.96 28.84 20.09
CA PHE A 25 17.00 29.94 20.19
C PHE A 25 17.70 31.13 20.85
N GLN A 26 17.50 32.35 20.32
CA GLN A 26 18.09 33.58 20.88
C GLN A 26 17.11 34.47 21.67
N SER A 27 15.80 34.18 21.66
CA SER A 27 14.79 34.95 22.43
C SER A 27 14.32 34.24 23.71
N GLU A 28 13.75 35.02 24.64
CA GLU A 28 13.02 34.52 25.82
C GLU A 28 11.54 34.16 25.53
N GLU A 29 11.13 34.07 24.26
CA GLU A 29 9.74 33.80 23.86
C GLU A 29 9.48 32.29 23.65
N ASP A 30 8.22 31.87 23.85
CA ASP A 30 7.78 30.50 23.63
C ASP A 30 7.54 30.23 22.12
N TYR A 31 8.13 29.16 21.58
CA TYR A 31 8.03 28.77 20.17
C TYR A 31 7.03 27.63 19.92
N SER A 32 6.28 27.72 18.83
CA SER A 32 5.38 26.68 18.32
C SER A 32 6.09 25.69 17.38
N ILE A 33 5.50 24.50 17.15
CA ILE A 33 6.12 23.45 16.34
C ILE A 33 6.30 23.85 14.87
N SER A 34 5.40 24.67 14.33
CA SER A 34 5.53 25.22 12.97
C SER A 34 6.69 26.20 12.84
N GLU A 35 6.98 26.95 13.91
CA GLU A 35 8.08 27.92 13.95
C GLU A 35 9.46 27.27 14.05
N LEU A 36 9.54 26.00 14.46
CA LEU A 36 10.77 25.20 14.40
C LEU A 36 11.19 24.84 12.97
N PHE A 37 10.24 24.85 12.04
CA PHE A 37 10.46 24.48 10.64
C PHE A 37 10.30 25.67 9.67
N SER A 38 9.68 26.78 10.10
CA SER A 38 9.58 28.01 9.31
C SER A 38 10.79 28.91 9.60
N GLY A 39 11.74 28.97 8.67
CA GLY A 39 12.97 29.76 8.79
C GLY A 39 12.78 31.28 8.85
N THR A 40 12.31 31.81 9.99
CA THR A 40 12.32 33.23 10.36
C THR A 40 12.59 33.35 11.88
N PRO A 41 13.16 34.45 12.42
CA PRO A 41 14.51 34.99 12.21
C PRO A 41 15.51 34.70 13.37
N GLU A 42 15.20 33.85 14.36
CA GLU A 42 16.08 33.66 15.53
C GLU A 42 16.37 32.19 15.92
N VAL A 43 15.87 31.23 15.14
CA VAL A 43 16.12 29.81 15.37
C VAL A 43 17.14 29.32 14.35
N GLY A 44 18.40 29.15 14.77
CA GLY A 44 19.40 28.51 13.94
C GLY A 44 19.30 26.99 14.07
N TYR A 45 19.40 26.28 12.95
CA TYR A 45 19.64 24.83 12.95
C TYR A 45 21.12 24.58 13.23
N TYR A 46 21.43 23.86 14.31
CA TYR A 46 22.82 23.70 14.77
C TYR A 46 23.32 22.27 14.78
N GLY A 47 22.53 21.24 14.44
CA GLY A 47 23.10 19.90 14.21
C GLY A 47 22.09 18.77 14.21
N GLU A 48 22.49 17.61 13.71
CA GLU A 48 21.73 16.36 13.81
C GLU A 48 22.57 15.22 14.41
N SER A 49 21.90 14.27 15.05
CA SER A 49 22.47 12.97 15.36
C SER A 49 22.55 12.11 14.10
N ARG A 50 23.45 11.13 14.09
CA ARG A 50 23.31 9.97 13.20
C ARG A 50 21.95 9.29 13.41
N SER A 51 21.46 8.61 12.38
CA SER A 51 20.25 7.80 12.53
C SER A 51 20.47 6.67 13.54
N PHE A 52 19.44 6.38 14.33
CA PHE A 52 19.45 5.35 15.36
C PHE A 52 18.07 4.71 15.49
N SER A 53 18.00 3.55 16.14
CA SER A 53 16.76 2.89 16.53
C SER A 53 16.84 2.45 17.98
N ILE A 54 15.70 2.41 18.66
CA ILE A 54 15.57 1.90 20.02
C ILE A 54 14.84 0.56 19.94
N ASP A 55 15.42 -0.47 20.55
CA ASP A 55 14.84 -1.80 20.70
C ASP A 55 14.53 -2.09 22.17
N THR A 56 13.98 -3.28 22.45
CA THR A 56 13.62 -3.71 23.82
C THR A 56 14.83 -3.86 24.76
N GLN A 57 16.06 -3.79 24.26
CA GLN A 57 17.29 -3.96 25.03
C GLN A 57 18.01 -2.63 25.31
N THR A 58 17.57 -1.55 24.67
CA THR A 58 18.19 -0.23 24.76
C THR A 58 17.71 0.51 26.02
N ASN A 59 18.40 0.30 27.14
CA ASN A 59 18.07 0.95 28.43
C ASN A 59 18.64 2.37 28.57
N ASN A 60 19.76 2.67 27.89
CA ASN A 60 20.28 4.02 27.72
C ASN A 60 20.99 4.09 26.36
N LEU A 61 20.98 5.26 25.73
CA LEU A 61 21.73 5.53 24.52
C LEU A 61 22.28 6.95 24.59
N SER A 62 23.60 7.11 24.39
CA SER A 62 24.24 8.42 24.25
C SER A 62 24.57 8.67 22.78
N LEU A 63 24.07 9.78 22.24
CA LEU A 63 24.29 10.20 20.86
C LEU A 63 25.04 11.53 20.88
N GLY A 64 26.20 11.58 20.24
CA GLY A 64 26.88 12.84 19.97
C GLY A 64 26.15 13.59 18.87
N ILE A 65 25.91 14.88 19.08
CA ILE A 65 25.47 15.82 18.05
C ILE A 65 26.64 16.77 17.82
N THR A 66 27.19 16.77 16.60
CA THR A 66 28.20 17.75 16.22
C THR A 66 27.49 19.04 15.89
N LEU A 67 27.79 20.10 16.64
CA LEU A 67 27.21 21.40 16.36
C LEU A 67 27.87 22.02 15.12
N ILE A 68 27.08 22.36 14.12
CA ILE A 68 27.54 23.01 12.89
C ILE A 68 27.63 24.52 13.17
N HIS A 69 28.82 25.09 13.03
CA HIS A 69 29.03 26.52 13.25
C HIS A 69 28.53 27.32 12.04
N VAL A 70 27.45 28.07 12.20
CA VAL A 70 26.99 29.05 11.21
C VAL A 70 27.85 30.30 11.33
N SER A 71 28.60 30.66 10.28
CA SER A 71 29.38 31.90 10.27
C SER A 71 28.44 33.11 10.12
N GLY A 72 28.41 34.00 11.11
CA GLY A 72 27.61 35.24 11.07
C GLY A 72 27.06 35.73 12.42
N THR A 73 26.96 34.86 13.44
CA THR A 73 26.51 35.25 14.79
C THR A 73 27.72 35.43 15.70
N GLY A 74 28.14 36.67 15.93
CA GLY A 74 29.37 37.02 16.66
C GLY A 74 29.40 36.66 18.16
N THR A 75 29.31 35.39 18.51
CA THR A 75 29.57 34.89 19.87
C THR A 75 30.75 33.92 19.84
N ASP A 76 31.94 34.49 19.84
CA ASP A 76 33.17 33.82 20.27
C ASP A 76 33.08 33.57 21.78
N THR A 77 33.02 32.31 22.18
CA THR A 77 33.48 31.90 23.51
C THR A 77 34.40 30.69 23.36
N GLY A 78 35.68 30.98 23.12
CA GLY A 78 36.74 29.98 23.20
C GLY A 78 36.74 29.20 24.53
N GLY A 79 37.16 27.93 24.45
CA GLY A 79 37.46 27.12 25.62
C GLY A 79 37.42 25.61 25.38
N GLY A 80 38.37 25.06 24.63
CA GLY A 80 38.56 23.61 24.55
C GLY A 80 39.70 23.22 23.61
N SER A 81 40.91 23.04 24.16
CA SER A 81 42.05 22.48 23.43
C SER A 81 41.83 20.98 23.24
N ASP A 82 41.69 20.51 22.00
CA ASP A 82 42.02 19.13 21.67
C ASP A 82 43.24 19.10 20.74
N THR A 83 44.30 18.49 21.25
CA THR A 83 45.58 18.27 20.60
C THR A 83 45.50 16.99 19.78
N GLY A 84 44.97 17.09 18.56
CA GLY A 84 44.98 16.02 17.56
C GLY A 84 45.77 16.46 16.33
N GLY A 85 47.08 16.21 16.32
CA GLY A 85 47.95 16.47 15.17
C GLY A 85 47.68 15.51 14.02
N GLY A 86 46.74 15.88 13.15
CA GLY A 86 46.61 15.38 11.78
C GLY A 86 46.84 16.56 10.84
N THR A 87 47.79 16.45 9.91
CA THR A 87 47.91 17.39 8.80
C THR A 87 46.82 17.04 7.79
N GLU A 88 45.59 17.46 8.08
CA GLU A 88 44.52 17.55 7.10
C GLU A 88 45.00 18.55 6.04
N THR A 89 45.31 18.06 4.84
CA THR A 89 45.44 18.94 3.68
C THR A 89 44.07 19.57 3.49
N ALA A 90 43.92 20.86 3.82
CA ALA A 90 42.67 21.57 3.67
C ALA A 90 42.10 21.35 2.25
N ASP A 91 40.87 20.87 2.17
CA ASP A 91 40.16 20.76 0.90
C ASP A 91 40.00 22.18 0.32
N THR A 92 40.55 22.37 -0.87
CA THR A 92 40.53 23.67 -1.59
C THR A 92 39.69 23.59 -2.86
N ALA A 93 39.05 22.44 -3.12
CA ALA A 93 38.29 22.24 -4.34
C ALA A 93 36.86 22.75 -4.15
N ALA A 94 36.48 23.83 -4.84
CA ALA A 94 35.12 24.31 -4.82
C ALA A 94 34.11 23.33 -5.46
N PRO A 95 32.82 23.35 -5.05
CA PRO A 95 31.75 22.72 -5.79
C PRO A 95 31.68 23.27 -7.23
N ILE A 96 31.30 22.41 -8.18
CA ILE A 96 30.96 22.82 -9.54
C ILE A 96 29.48 22.59 -9.70
N ILE A 97 28.78 23.62 -10.19
CA ILE A 97 27.34 23.58 -10.45
C ILE A 97 27.00 23.84 -11.91
N GLU A 98 26.02 23.10 -12.43
CA GLU A 98 25.51 23.25 -13.80
C GLU A 98 23.98 23.23 -13.83
N GLN A 99 23.36 24.04 -14.70
CA GLN A 99 21.92 23.98 -14.94
C GLN A 99 21.52 22.64 -15.55
N VAL A 100 20.40 22.07 -15.07
CA VAL A 100 19.80 20.84 -15.62
C VAL A 100 18.44 21.18 -16.24
N THR A 101 17.55 21.81 -15.48
CA THR A 101 16.23 22.23 -15.92
C THR A 101 16.05 23.71 -15.62
N ALA A 102 15.83 24.51 -16.66
CA ALA A 102 15.58 25.94 -16.54
C ALA A 102 14.10 26.24 -16.26
N ILE A 103 13.83 27.42 -15.71
CA ILE A 103 12.48 28.00 -15.74
C ILE A 103 12.16 28.39 -17.19
N GLU A 104 10.93 28.18 -17.64
CA GLU A 104 10.47 28.66 -18.94
C GLU A 104 10.56 30.20 -19.03
N SER A 105 10.79 30.74 -20.22
CA SER A 105 10.95 32.19 -20.41
C SER A 105 9.70 33.01 -20.00
N GLN A 106 8.55 32.35 -19.91
CA GLN A 106 7.30 32.89 -19.37
C GLN A 106 6.63 31.78 -18.55
N THR A 107 6.18 32.10 -17.33
CA THR A 107 5.49 31.15 -16.44
C THR A 107 4.31 31.82 -15.76
N SER A 108 3.22 31.08 -15.58
CA SER A 108 2.09 31.48 -14.73
C SER A 108 2.22 30.98 -13.28
N ASP A 109 3.18 30.09 -13.03
CA ASP A 109 3.51 29.60 -11.69
C ASP A 109 4.31 30.68 -10.92
N SER A 110 3.74 31.16 -9.82
CA SER A 110 4.41 32.11 -8.91
C SER A 110 5.54 31.47 -8.10
N THR A 111 5.66 30.14 -8.08
CA THR A 111 6.67 29.38 -7.33
C THR A 111 7.44 28.43 -8.23
N PRO A 112 8.08 28.93 -9.32
CA PRO A 112 8.62 28.07 -10.35
C PRO A 112 9.72 27.16 -9.81
N GLU A 113 9.79 25.93 -10.35
CA GLU A 113 10.84 24.98 -10.04
C GLU A 113 12.10 25.20 -10.89
N TYR A 114 13.27 24.94 -10.31
CA TYR A 114 14.55 24.99 -11.01
C TYR A 114 15.45 23.82 -10.59
N THR A 115 16.10 23.17 -11.55
CA THR A 115 17.02 22.06 -11.27
C THR A 115 18.43 22.38 -11.69
N PHE A 116 19.39 22.21 -10.77
CA PHE A 116 20.82 22.25 -11.04
C PHE A 116 21.50 21.00 -10.51
N ARG A 117 22.68 20.69 -11.03
CA ARG A 117 23.52 19.60 -10.55
C ARG A 117 24.72 20.15 -9.79
N SER A 118 25.08 19.52 -8.69
CA SER A 118 26.29 19.84 -7.91
C SER A 118 27.25 18.65 -7.85
N THR A 119 28.55 18.94 -7.86
CA THR A 119 29.61 17.94 -7.62
C THR A 119 29.91 17.70 -6.14
N LYS A 120 29.42 18.56 -5.24
CA LYS A 120 29.62 18.48 -3.78
C LYS A 120 28.36 18.86 -3.02
N THR A 121 28.24 18.37 -1.79
CA THR A 121 27.23 18.85 -0.85
C THR A 121 27.65 20.23 -0.32
N GLY A 122 26.71 21.13 -0.10
CA GLY A 122 27.00 22.44 0.49
C GLY A 122 25.76 23.29 0.73
N SER A 123 25.97 24.44 1.37
CA SER A 123 24.93 25.44 1.62
C SER A 123 24.65 26.24 0.35
N ILE A 124 23.38 26.34 -0.04
CA ILE A 124 22.95 27.14 -1.19
C ILE A 124 22.86 28.59 -0.77
N THR A 125 23.41 29.49 -1.58
CA THR A 125 23.14 30.92 -1.47
C THR A 125 22.43 31.41 -2.72
N TYR A 126 21.34 32.13 -2.47
CA TYR A 126 20.59 32.85 -3.47
C TYR A 126 21.04 34.31 -3.50
N GLY A 127 20.89 34.95 -4.66
CA GLY A 127 21.15 36.38 -4.80
C GLY A 127 20.06 37.08 -5.60
N ASP A 128 19.95 38.38 -5.33
CA ASP A 128 19.07 39.33 -5.99
C ASP A 128 17.57 39.00 -5.83
N SER A 129 16.82 38.86 -6.92
CA SER A 129 15.36 38.88 -6.91
C SER A 129 14.69 37.52 -6.65
N CYS A 130 15.46 36.45 -6.40
CA CYS A 130 14.93 35.11 -6.19
C CYS A 130 15.47 34.50 -4.91
N ASP A 131 14.60 33.87 -4.12
CA ASP A 131 14.94 33.14 -2.90
C ASP A 131 14.16 31.82 -2.85
N SER A 132 14.71 30.79 -2.20
CA SER A 132 14.02 29.53 -1.92
C SER A 132 14.28 29.11 -0.47
N ALA A 133 13.32 28.40 0.13
CA ALA A 133 13.50 27.75 1.42
C ALA A 133 14.57 26.62 1.39
N THR A 134 14.92 26.11 0.21
CA THR A 134 15.94 25.06 0.08
C THR A 134 17.33 25.66 0.23
N ILE A 135 18.01 25.41 1.36
CA ILE A 135 19.34 25.99 1.64
C ILE A 135 20.48 24.95 1.60
N ILE A 136 20.19 23.69 1.24
CA ILE A 136 21.19 22.62 1.16
C ILE A 136 21.13 21.99 -0.22
N ALA A 137 22.29 21.85 -0.85
CA ALA A 137 22.49 21.07 -2.06
C ALA A 137 23.25 19.78 -1.75
N TYR A 138 22.90 18.69 -2.42
CA TYR A 138 23.57 17.39 -2.38
C TYR A 138 24.31 17.11 -3.69
N ILE A 139 25.20 16.12 -3.67
CA ILE A 139 25.85 15.61 -4.88
C ILE A 139 24.80 15.06 -5.84
N GLY A 140 24.86 15.45 -7.11
CA GLY A 140 23.87 15.09 -8.12
C GLY A 140 22.87 16.21 -8.40
N ASN A 141 21.68 15.84 -8.86
CA ASN A 141 20.63 16.79 -9.23
C ASN A 141 19.89 17.28 -7.98
N ASN A 142 19.67 18.59 -7.92
CA ASN A 142 18.95 19.28 -6.86
C ASN A 142 17.83 20.09 -7.52
N THR A 143 16.59 19.79 -7.16
CA THR A 143 15.42 20.59 -7.55
C THR A 143 15.07 21.51 -6.40
N ILE A 144 14.94 22.81 -6.70
CA ILE A 144 14.49 23.83 -5.76
C ILE A 144 13.16 24.41 -6.24
N VAL A 145 12.35 24.85 -5.31
CA VAL A 145 11.10 25.59 -5.56
C VAL A 145 11.32 27.01 -5.05
N PHE A 146 11.19 28.02 -5.91
CA PHE A 146 11.32 29.41 -5.47
C PHE A 146 10.17 29.79 -4.53
N ASN A 147 10.46 30.70 -3.59
CA ASN A 147 9.41 31.38 -2.83
C ASN A 147 8.51 32.15 -3.81
N ALA A 148 7.28 32.43 -3.37
CA ALA A 148 6.30 33.12 -4.21
C ALA A 148 6.86 34.44 -4.79
N LEU A 149 7.01 34.47 -6.11
CA LEU A 149 7.42 35.60 -6.93
C LEU A 149 6.17 36.37 -7.37
N SER A 150 6.28 37.70 -7.43
CA SER A 150 5.20 38.55 -7.96
C SER A 150 5.25 38.60 -9.49
N ASP A 151 4.15 39.00 -10.12
CA ASP A 151 4.16 39.25 -11.58
C ASP A 151 5.25 40.26 -11.95
N GLY A 152 6.14 39.88 -12.87
CA GLY A 152 7.33 40.66 -13.16
C GLY A 152 8.33 39.96 -14.05
N TYR A 153 9.35 40.71 -14.47
CA TYR A 153 10.46 40.22 -15.28
C TYR A 153 11.71 40.05 -14.39
N TYR A 154 12.19 38.82 -14.29
CA TYR A 154 13.31 38.39 -13.45
C TYR A 154 14.52 38.11 -14.34
N TYR A 155 15.67 38.73 -14.05
CA TYR A 155 16.86 38.64 -14.92
C TYR A 155 18.19 38.57 -14.17
N ASP A 156 18.17 38.67 -12.84
CA ASP A 156 19.34 38.77 -11.98
C ASP A 156 19.47 37.62 -10.98
N CYS A 157 18.58 36.63 -11.02
CA CYS A 157 18.61 35.53 -10.07
C CYS A 157 19.86 34.66 -10.22
N ILE A 158 20.59 34.49 -9.11
CA ILE A 158 21.82 33.70 -9.06
C ILE A 158 21.78 32.60 -7.99
N ILE A 159 22.54 31.53 -8.24
CA ILE A 159 22.75 30.42 -7.30
C ILE A 159 24.26 30.18 -7.15
N LYS A 160 24.70 30.00 -5.89
CA LYS A 160 26.02 29.48 -5.54
C LYS A 160 25.91 28.42 -4.43
N ILE A 161 26.95 27.62 -4.26
CA ILE A 161 27.08 26.65 -3.18
C ILE A 161 28.39 26.90 -2.43
N ILE A 162 28.34 26.86 -1.10
CA ILE A 162 29.52 26.87 -0.23
C ILE A 162 29.64 25.48 0.42
N ASP A 163 30.76 24.78 0.22
CA ASP A 163 30.99 23.48 0.85
C ASP A 163 31.33 23.59 2.36
N SER A 164 31.47 22.44 3.05
CA SER A 164 31.78 22.39 4.48
C SER A 164 33.11 23.04 4.85
N GLU A 165 34.03 23.14 3.89
CA GLU A 165 35.34 23.75 4.05
C GLU A 165 35.36 25.23 3.68
N GLY A 166 34.22 25.79 3.24
CA GLY A 166 34.05 27.20 2.92
C GLY A 166 34.42 27.57 1.49
N ASN A 167 34.62 26.59 0.60
CA ASN A 167 34.90 26.86 -0.82
C ASN A 167 33.60 27.18 -1.56
N GLU A 168 33.57 28.33 -2.24
CA GLU A 168 32.42 28.80 -3.02
C GLU A 168 32.47 28.28 -4.47
N SER A 169 31.33 27.82 -4.99
CA SER A 169 31.18 27.30 -6.35
C SER A 169 31.32 28.36 -7.43
N ASN A 170 31.33 27.93 -8.70
CA ASN A 170 30.97 28.83 -9.80
C ASN A 170 29.53 29.36 -9.61
N THR A 171 29.21 30.51 -10.20
CA THR A 171 27.87 31.11 -10.14
C THR A 171 27.02 30.59 -11.29
N ILE A 172 25.79 30.15 -10.99
CA ILE A 172 24.73 29.98 -11.99
C ILE A 172 23.94 31.28 -12.04
N THR A 173 23.84 31.88 -13.22
CA THR A 173 22.84 32.90 -13.51
C THR A 173 21.65 32.22 -14.16
N ILE A 174 20.48 32.32 -13.54
CA ILE A 174 19.26 31.74 -14.06
C ILE A 174 18.86 32.54 -15.31
N PRO A 175 18.52 31.87 -16.44
CA PRO A 175 18.03 32.56 -17.63
C PRO A 175 16.83 33.46 -17.28
N PRO A 176 16.74 34.67 -17.85
CA PRO A 176 15.67 35.59 -17.52
C PRO A 176 14.29 35.00 -17.88
N PHE A 177 13.31 35.24 -17.02
CA PHE A 177 11.94 34.76 -17.17
C PHE A 177 10.93 35.82 -16.72
N THR A 178 9.71 35.74 -17.26
CA THR A 178 8.57 36.54 -16.79
C THR A 178 7.63 35.66 -15.97
N VAL A 179 7.37 36.07 -14.73
CA VAL A 179 6.22 35.58 -13.96
C VAL A 179 5.03 36.43 -14.37
N ASP A 180 4.00 35.80 -14.88
CA ASP A 180 2.73 36.45 -15.20
C ASP A 180 1.60 35.50 -14.79
N THR A 181 1.19 35.59 -13.53
CA THR A 181 0.07 34.83 -12.95
C THR A 181 -1.28 35.20 -13.59
N THR A 182 -1.33 36.21 -14.48
CA THR A 182 -2.52 36.54 -15.27
C THR A 182 -2.60 35.78 -16.59
N VAL A 183 -1.55 35.07 -16.99
CA VAL A 183 -1.65 34.02 -18.01
C VAL A 183 -2.35 32.84 -17.36
N ASN A 184 -3.68 32.82 -17.44
CA ASN A 184 -4.45 31.66 -17.02
C ASN A 184 -3.91 30.45 -17.78
N ASP A 185 -3.52 29.42 -17.05
CA ASP A 185 -3.43 28.09 -17.63
C ASP A 185 -4.79 27.79 -18.28
N THR A 186 -4.74 27.35 -19.54
CA THR A 186 -5.92 27.05 -20.35
C THR A 186 -5.98 25.59 -20.76
N MET A 187 -4.99 24.79 -20.35
CA MET A 187 -4.91 23.38 -20.70
C MET A 187 -5.61 22.57 -19.62
N PRO A 188 -6.69 21.84 -19.94
CA PRO A 188 -7.31 20.97 -18.96
C PRO A 188 -6.50 19.68 -18.75
N PRO A 189 -6.61 19.06 -17.56
CA PRO A 189 -6.03 17.74 -17.30
C PRO A 189 -6.52 16.70 -18.31
N VAL A 190 -5.63 15.80 -18.72
CA VAL A 190 -5.95 14.61 -19.51
C VAL A 190 -6.00 13.41 -18.58
N ILE A 191 -7.10 12.66 -18.63
CA ILE A 191 -7.34 11.50 -17.76
C ILE A 191 -7.71 10.26 -18.56
N GLU A 192 -7.23 9.09 -18.13
CA GLU A 192 -7.47 7.80 -18.80
C GLU A 192 -7.70 6.67 -17.78
N GLU A 193 -8.65 5.78 -18.05
CA GLU A 193 -8.94 4.59 -17.22
C GLU A 193 -7.74 3.62 -17.26
N SER A 194 -7.29 3.19 -16.08
CA SER A 194 -6.20 2.21 -15.93
C SER A 194 -6.77 0.81 -15.62
N SER A 195 -7.73 0.74 -14.69
CA SER A 195 -8.45 -0.50 -14.35
C SER A 195 -9.90 -0.19 -14.01
N GLY A 196 -10.82 -0.75 -14.80
CA GLY A 196 -12.25 -0.69 -14.57
C GLY A 196 -12.72 -1.67 -13.48
N ILE A 197 -14.01 -1.59 -13.16
CA ILE A 197 -14.68 -2.48 -12.20
C ILE A 197 -15.13 -3.75 -12.94
N THR A 198 -14.88 -4.91 -12.34
CA THR A 198 -15.35 -6.20 -12.88
C THR A 198 -16.87 -6.26 -12.83
N THR A 199 -17.50 -6.84 -13.85
CA THR A 199 -18.96 -6.86 -13.97
C THR A 199 -19.49 -8.23 -14.41
N PRO A 200 -20.57 -8.74 -13.79
CA PRO A 200 -21.21 -8.24 -12.58
C PRO A 200 -20.29 -8.42 -11.35
N THR A 201 -20.40 -7.55 -10.35
CA THR A 201 -19.66 -7.64 -9.08
C THR A 201 -20.60 -7.78 -7.89
N THR A 202 -20.20 -8.60 -6.91
CA THR A 202 -20.85 -8.64 -5.58
C THR A 202 -20.20 -7.67 -4.60
N ASP A 203 -19.13 -6.97 -5.00
CA ASP A 203 -18.49 -5.93 -4.22
C ASP A 203 -19.32 -4.65 -4.22
N THR A 204 -19.77 -4.24 -3.04
CA THR A 204 -20.48 -2.97 -2.85
C THR A 204 -19.55 -1.76 -2.71
N THR A 205 -18.25 -1.93 -2.56
CA THR A 205 -17.25 -0.85 -2.47
C THR A 205 -16.10 -1.13 -3.43
N PRO A 206 -16.36 -1.26 -4.75
CA PRO A 206 -15.34 -1.67 -5.70
C PRO A 206 -14.23 -0.62 -5.82
N ASP A 207 -13.02 -1.08 -6.12
CA ASP A 207 -11.89 -0.21 -6.46
C ASP A 207 -11.85 0.09 -7.96
N TYR A 208 -11.44 1.30 -8.30
CA TYR A 208 -11.29 1.80 -9.67
C TYR A 208 -10.02 2.64 -9.78
N THR A 209 -9.26 2.50 -10.87
CA THR A 209 -8.02 3.28 -11.06
C THR A 209 -7.97 3.99 -12.40
N PHE A 210 -7.41 5.21 -12.39
CA PHE A 210 -7.20 6.03 -13.57
C PHE A 210 -5.88 6.79 -13.47
N SER A 211 -5.42 7.36 -14.58
CA SER A 211 -4.26 8.25 -14.64
C SER A 211 -4.65 9.69 -14.94
N SER A 212 -3.88 10.67 -14.44
CA SER A 212 -4.05 12.10 -14.72
C SER A 212 -2.73 12.74 -15.15
N SER A 213 -2.76 13.60 -16.15
CA SER A 213 -1.59 14.40 -16.55
C SER A 213 -1.23 15.46 -15.51
N GLU A 214 -2.20 15.89 -14.70
CA GLU A 214 -2.09 17.00 -13.75
C GLU A 214 -2.82 16.68 -12.44
N ALA A 215 -2.41 17.33 -11.35
CA ALA A 215 -3.12 17.24 -10.07
C ALA A 215 -4.39 18.13 -10.10
N GLY A 216 -5.41 17.74 -9.34
CA GLY A 216 -6.65 18.52 -9.31
C GLY A 216 -7.74 17.94 -8.42
N ASN A 217 -8.90 18.59 -8.38
CA ASN A 217 -10.07 18.10 -7.66
C ASN A 217 -10.87 17.12 -8.53
N ILE A 218 -11.24 15.98 -7.95
CA ILE A 218 -12.05 14.94 -8.60
C ILE A 218 -13.52 15.28 -8.42
N THR A 219 -14.29 15.21 -9.50
CA THR A 219 -15.76 15.30 -9.47
C THR A 219 -16.36 14.06 -10.15
N TYR A 220 -17.40 13.50 -9.54
CA TYR A 220 -18.14 12.35 -10.03
C TYR A 220 -19.46 12.79 -10.66
N GLY A 221 -19.88 12.12 -11.73
CA GLY A 221 -21.14 12.37 -12.42
C GLY A 221 -21.90 11.09 -12.75
N GLY A 222 -23.13 11.26 -13.25
CA GLY A 222 -24.04 10.17 -13.59
C GLY A 222 -24.47 9.35 -12.37
N THR A 223 -24.62 8.04 -12.54
CA THR A 223 -25.02 7.11 -11.46
C THR A 223 -24.01 7.01 -10.30
N CYS A 224 -22.84 7.63 -10.42
CA CYS A 224 -21.76 7.60 -9.42
C CYS A 224 -21.57 8.93 -8.67
N GLU A 225 -22.47 9.91 -8.80
CA GLU A 225 -22.31 11.29 -8.27
C GLU A 225 -21.97 11.37 -6.77
N THR A 226 -22.45 10.42 -5.95
CA THR A 226 -22.18 10.37 -4.50
C THR A 226 -21.20 9.28 -4.07
N ALA A 227 -20.51 8.67 -5.04
CA ALA A 227 -20.05 7.30 -4.86
C ALA A 227 -18.55 7.13 -4.67
N GLY A 228 -17.70 8.12 -4.92
CA GLY A 228 -16.25 7.97 -4.71
C GLY A 228 -15.76 8.48 -3.35
N SER A 229 -14.73 7.84 -2.80
CA SER A 229 -14.07 8.29 -1.56
C SER A 229 -12.98 9.35 -1.78
N ALA A 230 -12.34 9.37 -2.97
CA ALA A 230 -11.26 10.29 -3.27
C ALA A 230 -11.80 11.65 -3.78
N THR A 231 -11.25 12.75 -3.27
CA THR A 231 -11.64 14.12 -3.67
C THR A 231 -10.58 14.85 -4.48
N THR A 232 -9.34 14.34 -4.52
CA THR A 232 -8.21 14.95 -5.23
C THR A 232 -7.44 13.91 -6.03
N ALA A 233 -6.96 14.31 -7.19
CA ALA A 233 -6.06 13.55 -8.06
C ALA A 233 -4.64 14.10 -7.97
N ILE A 234 -3.66 13.21 -8.12
CA ILE A 234 -2.24 13.52 -8.33
C ILE A 234 -1.86 13.25 -9.79
N VAL A 235 -0.71 13.78 -10.20
CA VAL A 235 -0.08 13.40 -11.46
C VAL A 235 0.23 11.90 -11.46
N GLY A 236 -0.12 11.22 -12.54
CA GLY A 236 0.04 9.78 -12.66
C GLY A 236 -1.13 9.01 -12.08
N HIS A 237 -0.85 7.98 -11.29
CA HIS A 237 -1.84 6.96 -10.90
C HIS A 237 -2.72 7.39 -9.72
N ASN A 238 -4.03 7.20 -9.86
CA ASN A 238 -5.04 7.55 -8.87
C ASN A 238 -5.94 6.33 -8.58
N LEU A 239 -6.14 6.02 -7.30
CA LEU A 239 -7.04 4.97 -6.81
C LEU A 239 -8.31 5.60 -6.23
N ILE A 240 -9.46 5.12 -6.66
CA ILE A 240 -10.77 5.44 -6.10
C ILE A 240 -11.35 4.15 -5.52
N THR A 241 -11.55 4.12 -4.21
CA THR A 241 -12.45 3.14 -3.58
C THR A 241 -13.85 3.73 -3.56
N TYR A 242 -14.82 3.08 -4.18
CA TYR A 242 -16.21 3.55 -4.13
C TYR A 242 -16.78 3.37 -2.72
N ASN A 243 -17.56 4.34 -2.26
CA ASN A 243 -18.48 4.22 -1.13
C ASN A 243 -19.48 3.08 -1.39
N THR A 244 -20.16 2.62 -0.35
CA THR A 244 -21.13 1.51 -0.47
C THR A 244 -22.21 1.81 -1.51
N LEU A 245 -22.12 1.10 -2.63
CA LEU A 245 -23.05 1.04 -3.74
C LEU A 245 -24.18 0.06 -3.44
N SER A 246 -25.37 0.37 -3.96
CA SER A 246 -26.52 -0.54 -3.88
C SER A 246 -26.58 -1.43 -5.12
N ASP A 247 -27.30 -2.54 -5.05
CA ASP A 247 -27.58 -3.37 -6.23
C ASP A 247 -28.19 -2.54 -7.35
N GLY A 248 -27.61 -2.61 -8.55
CA GLY A 248 -28.01 -1.79 -9.68
C GLY A 248 -26.97 -1.75 -10.79
N SER A 249 -27.39 -1.20 -11.93
CA SER A 249 -26.52 -0.95 -13.08
C SER A 249 -25.99 0.48 -13.06
N TYR A 250 -24.68 0.61 -13.18
CA TYR A 250 -23.93 1.85 -13.16
C TYR A 250 -23.38 2.09 -14.57
N ILE A 251 -24.13 2.81 -15.39
CA ILE A 251 -23.92 2.85 -16.85
C ILE A 251 -23.42 4.18 -17.39
N ASP A 252 -23.60 5.27 -16.65
CA ASP A 252 -23.28 6.64 -17.05
C ASP A 252 -22.36 7.34 -16.04
N CYS A 253 -21.64 6.55 -15.24
CA CYS A 253 -20.64 7.06 -14.30
C CYS A 253 -19.53 7.80 -15.05
N THR A 254 -19.28 9.04 -14.64
CA THR A 254 -18.20 9.85 -15.20
C THR A 254 -17.30 10.42 -14.12
N ILE A 255 -16.03 10.58 -14.43
CA ILE A 255 -15.04 11.26 -13.59
C ILE A 255 -14.48 12.45 -14.37
N THR A 256 -14.34 13.60 -13.71
CA THR A 256 -13.59 14.76 -14.22
C THR A 256 -12.58 15.22 -13.18
N VAL A 257 -11.44 15.75 -13.64
CA VAL A 257 -10.44 16.40 -12.78
C VAL A 257 -10.40 17.88 -13.14
N THR A 258 -10.49 18.76 -12.15
CA THR A 258 -10.32 20.21 -12.30
C THR A 258 -8.99 20.63 -11.69
N ASP A 259 -8.10 21.20 -12.48
CA ASP A 259 -6.80 21.69 -11.98
C ASP A 259 -6.95 22.91 -11.04
N SER A 260 -5.82 23.44 -10.56
CA SER A 260 -5.78 24.64 -9.71
C SER A 260 -6.16 25.94 -10.45
N ALA A 261 -6.02 25.97 -11.78
CA ALA A 261 -6.40 27.10 -12.63
C ALA A 261 -7.90 27.10 -13.02
N GLY A 262 -8.62 26.01 -12.70
CA GLY A 262 -10.03 25.83 -12.97
C GLY A 262 -10.34 25.19 -14.33
N ASN A 263 -9.35 24.66 -15.06
CA ASN A 263 -9.62 23.92 -16.28
C ASN A 263 -10.11 22.52 -15.93
N VAL A 264 -11.22 22.12 -16.57
CA VAL A 264 -11.87 20.85 -16.32
C VAL A 264 -11.51 19.87 -17.43
N SER A 265 -11.05 18.68 -17.06
CA SER A 265 -10.79 17.59 -18.00
C SER A 265 -12.02 17.25 -18.84
N ASN A 266 -11.81 16.59 -19.98
CA ASN A 266 -12.92 15.87 -20.60
C ASN A 266 -13.46 14.80 -19.62
N PRO A 267 -14.77 14.54 -19.58
CA PRO A 267 -15.32 13.48 -18.74
C PRO A 267 -14.79 12.10 -19.15
N LEU A 268 -14.15 11.40 -18.22
CA LEU A 268 -13.79 10.00 -18.35
C LEU A 268 -15.03 9.17 -18.04
N SER A 269 -15.52 8.41 -19.03
CA SER A 269 -16.59 7.44 -18.81
C SER A 269 -16.01 6.20 -18.14
N VAL A 270 -16.50 5.89 -16.94
CA VAL A 270 -16.17 4.65 -16.24
C VAL A 270 -16.79 3.50 -17.00
N THR A 271 -16.04 2.43 -17.26
CA THR A 271 -16.59 1.24 -17.92
C THR A 271 -17.84 0.74 -17.19
N PRO A 272 -19.01 0.61 -17.86
CA PRO A 272 -20.26 0.24 -17.20
C PRO A 272 -20.17 -1.07 -16.41
N PHE A 273 -20.70 -1.07 -15.19
CA PHE A 273 -20.69 -2.25 -14.33
C PHE A 273 -22.05 -2.44 -13.64
N THR A 274 -22.29 -3.65 -13.12
CA THR A 274 -23.47 -3.95 -12.32
C THR A 274 -23.03 -4.47 -10.96
N VAL A 275 -23.51 -3.82 -9.90
CA VAL A 275 -23.44 -4.34 -8.53
C VAL A 275 -24.64 -5.25 -8.36
N ASN A 276 -24.40 -6.51 -8.01
CA ASN A 276 -25.46 -7.46 -7.73
C ASN A 276 -25.04 -8.35 -6.57
N THR A 277 -25.42 -7.95 -5.35
CA THR A 277 -25.26 -8.76 -4.14
C THR A 277 -26.28 -9.88 -4.08
N THR A 278 -27.38 -9.78 -4.82
CA THR A 278 -28.33 -10.89 -4.96
C THR A 278 -27.88 -11.90 -6.00
N VAL A 279 -27.64 -13.15 -5.59
CA VAL A 279 -27.55 -14.25 -6.55
C VAL A 279 -28.93 -14.40 -7.22
N THR A 280 -29.09 -13.81 -8.40
CA THR A 280 -30.30 -13.97 -9.20
C THR A 280 -30.40 -15.42 -9.61
N ASN A 281 -31.52 -16.05 -9.25
CA ASN A 281 -31.90 -17.46 -9.41
C ASN A 281 -31.92 -18.01 -10.85
N ASP A 282 -30.95 -17.69 -11.71
CA ASP A 282 -30.75 -18.47 -12.93
C ASP A 282 -29.98 -19.73 -12.54
N THR A 283 -30.76 -20.79 -12.28
CA THR A 283 -30.35 -22.09 -11.75
C THR A 283 -29.60 -22.02 -10.42
N ILE A 284 -30.31 -21.87 -9.29
CA ILE A 284 -29.72 -22.18 -7.98
C ILE A 284 -29.19 -23.61 -8.05
N ASP A 285 -27.87 -23.78 -8.08
CA ASP A 285 -27.28 -25.06 -7.72
C ASP A 285 -27.59 -25.25 -6.23
N THR A 286 -28.70 -25.96 -5.94
CA THR A 286 -29.15 -26.21 -4.57
C THR A 286 -28.13 -27.02 -3.77
N THR A 287 -27.07 -27.50 -4.41
CA THR A 287 -25.97 -28.15 -3.72
C THR A 287 -24.87 -27.18 -3.31
N LEU A 288 -24.80 -25.94 -3.82
CA LEU A 288 -23.89 -24.90 -3.33
C LEU A 288 -24.33 -24.47 -1.93
N LEU A 289 -23.62 -24.95 -0.91
CA LEU A 289 -23.95 -24.75 0.49
C LEU A 289 -23.34 -23.50 1.10
N ALA A 290 -22.21 -23.05 0.54
CA ALA A 290 -21.53 -21.83 0.95
C ALA A 290 -20.71 -21.28 -0.23
N HIS A 291 -20.74 -19.97 -0.42
CA HIS A 291 -19.90 -19.24 -1.36
C HIS A 291 -19.40 -17.95 -0.70
N TYR A 292 -18.12 -17.91 -0.37
CA TYR A 292 -17.46 -16.72 0.12
C TYR A 292 -16.60 -16.13 -1.00
N ALA A 293 -17.10 -15.08 -1.62
CA ALA A 293 -16.40 -14.36 -2.68
C ALA A 293 -15.30 -13.44 -2.14
N PHE A 294 -15.32 -13.12 -0.85
CA PHE A 294 -14.33 -12.25 -0.20
C PHE A 294 -14.21 -10.84 -0.82
N GLU A 295 -15.32 -10.33 -1.31
CA GLU A 295 -15.46 -8.98 -1.86
C GLU A 295 -15.59 -7.90 -0.77
N GLY A 296 -14.66 -7.87 0.19
CA GLY A 296 -14.70 -6.96 1.34
C GLY A 296 -15.52 -7.39 2.53
N ASN A 297 -16.09 -8.59 2.48
CA ASN A 297 -16.93 -9.12 3.54
C ASN A 297 -16.83 -10.65 3.62
N LEU A 298 -17.42 -11.18 4.69
CA LEU A 298 -17.46 -12.61 5.02
C LEU A 298 -18.84 -13.24 4.76
N PHE A 299 -19.68 -12.59 3.97
CA PHE A 299 -21.03 -13.06 3.71
C PHE A 299 -21.02 -14.28 2.79
N ASP A 300 -21.98 -15.17 3.05
CA ASP A 300 -22.26 -16.30 2.20
C ASP A 300 -23.23 -15.90 1.08
N ASN A 301 -22.73 -15.93 -0.15
CA ASN A 301 -23.50 -15.65 -1.35
C ASN A 301 -24.40 -16.83 -1.78
N SER A 302 -24.37 -17.96 -1.07
CA SER A 302 -25.30 -19.06 -1.32
C SER A 302 -26.71 -18.79 -0.76
N SER A 303 -27.68 -19.64 -1.10
CA SER A 303 -29.03 -19.56 -0.55
C SER A 303 -29.16 -19.99 0.92
N TYR A 304 -28.04 -20.33 1.59
CA TYR A 304 -28.04 -20.91 2.94
C TYR A 304 -27.62 -19.92 4.04
N ASN A 305 -27.18 -18.71 3.68
CA ASN A 305 -26.82 -17.63 4.62
C ASN A 305 -25.88 -18.11 5.75
N ARG A 306 -24.82 -18.82 5.38
CA ARG A 306 -23.80 -19.33 6.29
C ARG A 306 -22.64 -18.35 6.43
N ASP A 307 -22.94 -17.09 6.73
CA ASP A 307 -21.92 -16.04 6.88
C ASP A 307 -20.83 -16.47 7.87
N LEU A 308 -19.57 -16.17 7.56
CA LEU A 308 -18.47 -16.43 8.49
C LEU A 308 -18.44 -15.31 9.53
N THR A 309 -18.16 -15.72 10.76
CA THR A 309 -17.83 -14.82 11.86
C THR A 309 -16.32 -14.69 11.95
N GLU A 310 -15.83 -13.46 11.88
CA GLU A 310 -14.44 -13.16 12.17
C GLU A 310 -14.19 -13.24 13.68
N ASP A 311 -13.07 -13.84 14.09
CA ASP A 311 -12.68 -13.84 15.50
C ASP A 311 -12.26 -12.45 15.99
N ASN A 312 -12.47 -12.15 17.27
CA ASN A 312 -12.30 -10.79 17.81
C ASN A 312 -10.86 -10.24 17.71
N VAL A 313 -9.87 -11.10 17.53
CA VAL A 313 -8.45 -10.71 17.35
C VAL A 313 -7.98 -10.84 15.90
N SER A 314 -8.85 -11.32 15.00
CA SER A 314 -8.57 -11.41 13.57
C SER A 314 -8.70 -10.02 12.92
N ASN A 315 -7.97 -9.82 11.83
CA ASN A 315 -8.01 -8.61 11.02
C ASN A 315 -7.79 -8.98 9.55
N ILE A 316 -8.75 -9.73 8.99
CA ILE A 316 -8.76 -10.10 7.58
C ILE A 316 -8.98 -8.81 6.80
N THR A 317 -7.99 -8.47 5.98
CA THR A 317 -8.10 -7.35 5.06
C THR A 317 -8.45 -7.86 3.68
N TYR A 318 -9.05 -7.00 2.88
CA TYR A 318 -9.42 -7.30 1.51
C TYR A 318 -8.67 -6.34 0.63
N SER A 319 -7.99 -6.87 -0.39
CA SER A 319 -7.29 -6.04 -1.34
C SER A 319 -7.69 -6.42 -2.75
N ALA A 320 -7.64 -5.43 -3.63
CA ALA A 320 -7.27 -5.67 -5.01
C ALA A 320 -5.84 -6.23 -4.99
N ALA A 321 -5.67 -7.52 -4.75
CA ALA A 321 -4.35 -8.14 -4.83
C ALA A 321 -3.80 -7.86 -6.24
N ASP A 322 -2.72 -7.07 -6.28
CA ASP A 322 -1.81 -6.82 -7.40
C ASP A 322 -2.37 -6.44 -8.79
N ASN A 323 -3.19 -5.40 -8.89
CA ASN A 323 -3.29 -4.49 -10.07
C ASN A 323 -3.48 -5.09 -11.48
N THR A 324 -3.77 -6.39 -11.69
CA THR A 324 -4.14 -6.95 -13.01
C THR A 324 -4.94 -8.28 -13.05
N SER A 325 -5.16 -9.07 -11.97
CA SER A 325 -5.85 -10.37 -12.13
C SER A 325 -6.49 -11.05 -10.89
N ASN A 326 -7.33 -10.35 -10.12
CA ASN A 326 -8.22 -11.07 -9.18
C ASN A 326 -9.26 -11.92 -9.94
N LYS A 327 -9.70 -13.03 -9.32
CA LYS A 327 -10.66 -13.94 -9.94
C LYS A 327 -12.09 -13.40 -9.84
N SER A 328 -12.38 -12.68 -8.76
CA SER A 328 -13.44 -11.69 -8.67
C SER A 328 -12.94 -10.48 -7.87
N GLY A 329 -13.43 -9.27 -8.18
CA GLY A 329 -13.08 -7.97 -7.54
C GLY A 329 -11.89 -7.94 -6.57
N ARG A 330 -12.11 -8.35 -5.31
CA ARG A 330 -11.13 -8.41 -4.21
C ARG A 330 -10.96 -9.84 -3.66
N ALA A 331 -9.84 -10.07 -2.98
CA ALA A 331 -9.57 -11.32 -2.26
C ALA A 331 -9.27 -11.07 -0.77
N ALA A 332 -9.55 -12.06 0.08
CA ALA A 332 -9.24 -11.99 1.51
C ALA A 332 -7.76 -12.33 1.77
N LEU A 333 -7.04 -11.42 2.45
CA LEU A 333 -5.69 -11.63 2.93
C LEU A 333 -5.70 -12.27 4.32
N PHE A 334 -5.08 -13.44 4.42
CA PHE A 334 -4.75 -14.07 5.68
C PHE A 334 -3.26 -13.84 5.96
N ASN A 335 -2.92 -13.32 7.14
CA ASN A 335 -1.61 -12.77 7.46
C ASN A 335 -0.62 -13.78 8.09
N GLY A 336 -1.01 -15.05 8.21
CA GLY A 336 -0.17 -16.10 8.80
C GLY A 336 -0.01 -16.05 10.32
N THR A 337 -0.74 -15.20 11.05
CA THR A 337 -0.55 -15.03 12.50
C THR A 337 -1.82 -15.11 13.33
N ASN A 338 -2.91 -14.45 12.94
CA ASN A 338 -4.14 -14.38 13.72
C ASN A 338 -5.43 -14.27 12.89
N THR A 339 -5.32 -14.15 11.57
CA THR A 339 -6.48 -13.98 10.69
C THR A 339 -7.19 -15.30 10.46
N TYR A 340 -8.47 -15.37 10.83
CA TYR A 340 -9.35 -16.49 10.49
C TYR A 340 -10.81 -16.13 10.71
N ALA A 341 -11.70 -16.85 10.02
CA ALA A 341 -13.13 -16.73 10.19
C ALA A 341 -13.79 -18.11 10.19
N TYR A 342 -14.94 -18.23 10.84
CA TYR A 342 -15.62 -19.51 10.97
C TYR A 342 -17.14 -19.40 11.02
N THR A 343 -17.82 -20.51 10.73
CA THR A 343 -19.24 -20.69 11.04
C THR A 343 -19.49 -22.12 11.49
N ASP A 344 -20.30 -22.27 12.52
CA ASP A 344 -20.76 -23.57 13.03
C ASP A 344 -22.10 -23.97 12.37
N ASN A 345 -22.68 -23.06 11.57
CA ASN A 345 -23.88 -23.34 10.79
C ASN A 345 -23.49 -24.17 9.57
N ILE A 346 -23.28 -25.47 9.75
CA ILE A 346 -22.97 -26.39 8.66
C ILE A 346 -23.63 -27.77 8.84
N THR A 347 -24.14 -28.34 7.75
CA THR A 347 -24.61 -29.72 7.71
C THR A 347 -24.40 -30.26 6.30
N LEU A 348 -23.44 -31.17 6.13
CA LEU A 348 -23.11 -31.80 4.85
C LEU A 348 -23.42 -33.29 4.86
N SER A 349 -23.77 -33.82 3.68
CA SER A 349 -23.76 -35.24 3.43
C SER A 349 -22.33 -35.76 3.27
N ASP A 350 -22.16 -37.08 3.13
CA ASP A 350 -20.84 -37.69 2.97
C ASP A 350 -20.14 -37.26 1.67
N ASN A 351 -20.91 -36.82 0.65
CA ASN A 351 -20.40 -36.38 -0.65
C ASN A 351 -20.31 -34.86 -0.72
N PHE A 352 -19.15 -34.35 -1.09
CA PHE A 352 -18.93 -32.90 -1.15
C PHE A 352 -17.88 -32.50 -2.18
N THR A 353 -17.87 -31.20 -2.49
CA THR A 353 -16.78 -30.53 -3.21
C THR A 353 -16.42 -29.25 -2.48
N VAL A 354 -15.13 -29.00 -2.30
CA VAL A 354 -14.58 -27.71 -1.82
C VAL A 354 -13.70 -27.17 -2.92
N ALA A 355 -13.93 -25.93 -3.36
CA ALA A 355 -13.15 -25.24 -4.37
C ALA A 355 -12.78 -23.85 -3.86
N PHE A 356 -11.55 -23.39 -4.09
CA PHE A 356 -11.12 -22.03 -3.79
C PHE A 356 -9.89 -21.67 -4.62
N TRP A 357 -9.72 -20.39 -4.86
CA TRP A 357 -8.50 -19.82 -5.38
C TRP A 357 -7.60 -19.36 -4.24
N THR A 358 -6.28 -19.48 -4.40
CA THR A 358 -5.33 -18.96 -3.41
C THR A 358 -4.01 -18.51 -4.02
N ILE A 359 -3.45 -17.43 -3.47
CA ILE A 359 -2.04 -17.06 -3.60
C ILE A 359 -1.36 -17.36 -2.27
N PRO A 360 -0.57 -18.44 -2.15
CA PRO A 360 0.17 -18.73 -0.92
C PRO A 360 1.48 -17.94 -0.86
N PHE A 361 1.80 -17.36 0.29
CA PHE A 361 3.11 -16.76 0.57
C PHE A 361 4.02 -17.82 1.18
N SER A 362 4.34 -18.86 0.40
CA SER A 362 4.85 -20.14 0.93
C SER A 362 6.18 -20.03 1.68
N SER A 363 7.01 -19.03 1.35
CA SER A 363 8.27 -18.75 2.06
C SER A 363 8.09 -18.36 3.52
N SER A 364 6.89 -17.88 3.89
CA SER A 364 6.53 -17.45 5.23
C SER A 364 5.40 -18.30 5.83
N MET A 365 5.18 -19.51 5.29
CA MET A 365 4.23 -20.49 5.81
C MET A 365 4.95 -21.59 6.58
N SER A 366 4.30 -22.04 7.65
CA SER A 366 4.71 -23.15 8.49
C SER A 366 3.92 -24.43 8.16
N PRO A 367 4.46 -25.61 8.49
CA PRO A 367 3.67 -26.83 8.46
C PRO A 367 2.36 -26.68 9.21
N TRP A 368 1.28 -27.21 8.63
CA TRP A 368 -0.08 -27.21 9.19
C TRP A 368 -0.83 -25.88 9.09
N ASP A 369 -0.25 -24.83 8.51
CA ASP A 369 -0.98 -23.61 8.16
C ASP A 369 -2.11 -23.96 7.17
N SER A 370 -3.34 -23.59 7.51
CA SER A 370 -4.51 -24.18 6.84
C SER A 370 -5.43 -23.15 6.22
N ALA A 371 -5.71 -23.35 4.93
CA ALA A 371 -6.69 -22.55 4.19
C ALA A 371 -8.10 -22.87 4.69
N LEU A 372 -8.41 -24.14 4.93
CA LEU A 372 -9.73 -24.57 5.42
C LEU A 372 -9.61 -25.78 6.36
N SER A 373 -10.37 -25.76 7.46
CA SER A 373 -10.62 -26.92 8.31
C SER A 373 -12.11 -27.11 8.60
N SER A 374 -12.51 -28.36 8.83
CA SER A 374 -13.93 -28.75 8.98
C SER A 374 -14.41 -28.82 10.43
N GLY A 375 -13.60 -28.37 11.40
CA GLY A 375 -13.88 -28.43 12.83
C GLY A 375 -12.66 -28.24 13.70
N ASP A 376 -12.80 -28.55 15.00
CA ASP A 376 -11.81 -28.26 16.06
C ASP A 376 -11.15 -29.52 16.67
N SER A 377 -11.09 -30.62 15.89
CA SER A 377 -10.58 -31.92 16.35
C SER A 377 -9.64 -32.55 15.32
N THR A 378 -8.67 -33.34 15.78
CA THR A 378 -7.81 -34.17 14.90
C THR A 378 -8.37 -35.57 14.69
N SER A 379 -9.54 -35.88 15.23
CA SER A 379 -10.14 -37.21 15.23
C SER A 379 -11.52 -37.21 14.55
N SER A 380 -12.15 -38.39 14.46
CA SER A 380 -13.54 -38.55 13.99
C SER A 380 -13.82 -38.05 12.56
N GLY A 381 -12.80 -37.99 11.71
CA GLY A 381 -12.95 -37.55 10.32
C GLY A 381 -12.94 -36.03 10.13
N ILE A 382 -12.76 -35.23 11.17
CA ILE A 382 -12.49 -33.80 10.98
C ILE A 382 -11.20 -33.64 10.18
N PHE A 383 -11.28 -32.85 9.12
CA PHE A 383 -10.20 -32.71 8.15
C PHE A 383 -9.76 -31.26 8.00
N GLN A 384 -8.62 -31.09 7.36
CA GLN A 384 -8.13 -29.77 6.95
C GLN A 384 -7.40 -29.86 5.61
N ILE A 385 -7.38 -28.73 4.92
CA ILE A 385 -6.60 -28.48 3.72
C ILE A 385 -5.48 -27.54 4.14
N ASP A 386 -4.27 -28.08 4.28
CA ASP A 386 -3.14 -27.38 4.88
C ASP A 386 -1.91 -27.32 3.99
N PHE A 387 -0.92 -26.57 4.45
CA PHE A 387 0.37 -26.39 3.84
C PHE A 387 1.43 -27.25 4.55
N ASN A 388 2.33 -27.85 3.77
CA ASN A 388 3.63 -28.33 4.25
C ASN A 388 4.59 -28.50 3.07
N ASP A 389 5.83 -28.04 3.21
CA ASP A 389 6.89 -28.19 2.21
C ASP A 389 6.45 -27.80 0.78
N ASN A 390 5.88 -26.60 0.61
CA ASN A 390 5.37 -26.09 -0.68
C ASN A 390 4.25 -26.96 -1.31
N ASN A 391 3.57 -27.78 -0.51
CA ASN A 391 2.43 -28.56 -0.97
C ASN A 391 1.18 -28.18 -0.19
N THR A 392 0.04 -28.16 -0.87
CA THR A 392 -1.27 -28.27 -0.22
C THR A 392 -1.59 -29.74 0.01
N ARG A 393 -2.13 -30.08 1.17
CA ARG A 393 -2.42 -31.45 1.58
C ARG A 393 -3.85 -31.57 2.11
N PHE A 394 -4.47 -32.73 1.86
CA PHE A 394 -5.71 -33.12 2.53
C PHE A 394 -5.39 -34.04 3.70
N CYS A 395 -5.75 -33.62 4.92
CA CYS A 395 -5.43 -34.35 6.14
C CYS A 395 -6.67 -34.59 7.00
N ALA A 396 -6.93 -35.83 7.41
CA ALA A 396 -7.98 -36.24 8.35
C ALA A 396 -7.37 -37.24 9.36
N GLY A 397 -6.98 -36.77 10.54
CA GLY A 397 -6.11 -37.53 11.47
C GLY A 397 -4.66 -37.65 11.00
N ILE A 398 -4.43 -38.13 9.78
CA ILE A 398 -3.15 -38.12 9.05
C ILE A 398 -3.32 -37.42 7.69
N CYS A 399 -2.22 -37.09 7.01
CA CYS A 399 -2.24 -36.51 5.67
C CYS A 399 -2.15 -37.59 4.60
N TYR A 400 -3.07 -37.58 3.63
CA TYR A 400 -3.21 -38.67 2.67
C TYR A 400 -2.73 -38.34 1.27
N ILE A 401 -3.02 -37.12 0.81
CA ILE A 401 -2.73 -36.69 -0.56
C ILE A 401 -2.27 -35.25 -0.55
N SER A 402 -1.45 -34.90 -1.53
CA SER A 402 -0.92 -33.55 -1.68
C SER A 402 -0.63 -33.22 -3.14
N THR A 403 -0.49 -31.93 -3.42
CA THR A 403 0.04 -31.40 -4.68
C THR A 403 0.83 -30.13 -4.39
N THR A 404 1.76 -29.79 -5.28
CA THR A 404 2.56 -28.57 -5.17
C THR A 404 1.66 -27.32 -5.24
N LEU A 405 2.01 -26.30 -4.46
CA LEU A 405 1.48 -24.96 -4.52
C LEU A 405 2.53 -24.04 -5.14
N ASP A 406 2.11 -23.22 -6.10
CA ASP A 406 2.98 -22.24 -6.74
C ASP A 406 2.91 -20.96 -5.90
N SER A 407 4.03 -20.55 -5.30
CA SER A 407 4.07 -19.41 -4.37
C SER A 407 3.89 -18.09 -5.12
N ASN A 408 3.16 -17.14 -4.52
CA ASN A 408 2.91 -15.81 -5.10
C ASN A 408 2.20 -15.86 -6.47
N GLU A 409 1.50 -16.97 -6.78
CA GLU A 409 0.69 -17.12 -7.99
C GLU A 409 -0.69 -17.71 -7.63
N TRP A 410 -1.70 -17.44 -8.45
CA TRP A 410 -3.04 -18.00 -8.26
C TRP A 410 -3.05 -19.51 -8.51
N ASN A 411 -3.48 -20.26 -7.49
CA ASN A 411 -3.72 -21.70 -7.55
C ASN A 411 -5.22 -21.96 -7.35
N HIS A 412 -5.87 -22.64 -8.29
CA HIS A 412 -7.24 -23.13 -8.10
C HIS A 412 -7.20 -24.53 -7.49
N ILE A 413 -7.58 -24.67 -6.22
CA ILE A 413 -7.57 -25.93 -5.50
C ILE A 413 -8.99 -26.47 -5.39
N VAL A 414 -9.19 -27.72 -5.80
CA VAL A 414 -10.49 -28.40 -5.67
C VAL A 414 -10.32 -29.77 -5.01
N ILE A 415 -11.08 -30.02 -3.96
CA ILE A 415 -11.20 -31.32 -3.28
C ILE A 415 -12.60 -31.86 -3.52
N THR A 416 -12.71 -33.08 -4.05
CA THR A 416 -14.00 -33.77 -4.16
C THR A 416 -14.00 -35.02 -3.30
N LYS A 417 -15.09 -35.28 -2.58
CA LYS A 417 -15.38 -36.55 -1.92
C LYS A 417 -16.56 -37.26 -2.57
N SER A 418 -16.40 -38.55 -2.86
CA SER A 418 -17.47 -39.39 -3.40
C SER A 418 -17.58 -40.73 -2.68
N ASP A 419 -18.78 -41.05 -2.26
CA ASP A 419 -19.24 -42.32 -1.70
C ASP A 419 -20.46 -42.78 -2.50
N ASN A 420 -20.26 -43.78 -3.34
CA ASN A 420 -21.25 -44.39 -4.23
C ASN A 420 -20.85 -45.84 -4.56
N SER A 421 -21.55 -46.51 -5.48
CA SER A 421 -21.29 -47.93 -5.80
C SER A 421 -19.89 -48.20 -6.38
N THR A 422 -19.21 -47.17 -6.92
CA THR A 422 -17.90 -47.28 -7.57
C THR A 422 -16.78 -46.55 -6.83
N ASP A 423 -17.11 -45.52 -6.05
CA ASP A 423 -16.18 -44.79 -5.20
C ASP A 423 -16.54 -45.05 -3.74
N ASN A 424 -15.66 -45.70 -2.98
CA ASN A 424 -15.85 -45.94 -1.55
C ASN A 424 -15.18 -44.81 -0.75
N LYS A 425 -15.93 -43.75 -0.41
CA LYS A 425 -15.42 -42.58 0.32
C LYS A 425 -14.10 -42.01 -0.25
N LYS A 426 -14.06 -41.86 -1.56
CA LYS A 426 -12.87 -41.44 -2.31
C LYS A 426 -12.71 -39.94 -2.32
N ILE A 427 -11.52 -39.48 -1.90
CA ILE A 427 -11.08 -38.09 -2.02
C ILE A 427 -10.24 -37.94 -3.30
N ARG A 428 -10.47 -36.87 -4.05
CA ARG A 428 -9.63 -36.45 -5.17
C ARG A 428 -9.18 -35.02 -4.94
N LEU A 429 -7.94 -34.72 -5.30
CA LEU A 429 -7.34 -33.39 -5.26
C LEU A 429 -6.99 -32.96 -6.67
N TYR A 430 -7.52 -31.81 -7.06
CA TYR A 430 -7.29 -31.14 -8.34
C TYR A 430 -6.56 -29.82 -8.08
N LYS A 431 -5.73 -29.43 -9.05
CA LYS A 431 -5.10 -28.12 -9.12
C LYS A 431 -5.24 -27.59 -10.54
N ASN A 432 -5.71 -26.35 -10.68
CA ASN A 432 -5.89 -25.63 -11.95
C ASN A 432 -6.68 -26.47 -12.96
N GLY A 433 -7.87 -26.93 -12.56
CA GLY A 433 -8.76 -27.75 -13.39
C GLY A 433 -8.31 -29.21 -13.63
N VAL A 434 -7.11 -29.60 -13.18
CA VAL A 434 -6.52 -30.90 -13.49
C VAL A 434 -6.43 -31.80 -12.26
N LEU A 435 -6.87 -33.06 -12.38
CA LEU A 435 -6.73 -34.08 -11.33
C LEU A 435 -5.24 -34.34 -11.07
N LYS A 436 -4.80 -34.21 -9.82
CA LYS A 436 -3.42 -34.49 -9.42
C LYS A 436 -3.28 -35.84 -8.74
N THR A 437 -4.16 -36.15 -7.79
CA THR A 437 -4.08 -37.37 -6.99
C THR A 437 -5.40 -37.71 -6.32
N TYR A 438 -5.52 -38.91 -5.75
CA TYR A 438 -6.70 -39.38 -5.04
C TYR A 438 -6.36 -40.45 -3.98
N THR A 439 -7.26 -40.68 -3.03
CA THR A 439 -7.13 -41.72 -2.00
C THR A 439 -8.51 -42.23 -1.55
N TYR A 440 -8.58 -43.42 -0.94
CA TYR A 440 -9.80 -43.99 -0.37
C TYR A 440 -9.49 -45.22 0.53
N PRO A 441 -10.39 -45.58 1.47
CA PRO A 441 -11.56 -44.83 1.92
C PRO A 441 -11.20 -43.82 3.02
N ILE A 442 -11.79 -42.62 2.98
CA ILE A 442 -11.56 -41.57 3.99
C ILE A 442 -12.87 -41.19 4.66
N ILE A 443 -12.93 -41.32 5.98
CA ILE A 443 -14.04 -40.81 6.79
C ILE A 443 -13.84 -39.30 6.94
N THR A 444 -14.89 -38.54 6.68
CA THR A 444 -14.88 -37.08 6.85
C THR A 444 -16.08 -36.64 7.68
N LEU A 445 -15.91 -35.59 8.47
CA LEU A 445 -16.96 -34.95 9.24
C LEU A 445 -16.84 -33.43 9.10
N TRP A 446 -17.98 -32.75 9.17
CA TRP A 446 -18.09 -31.30 9.16
C TRP A 446 -18.86 -30.87 10.41
N ASP A 447 -18.15 -30.22 11.33
CA ASP A 447 -18.76 -29.55 12.48
C ASP A 447 -18.75 -28.03 12.29
N LYS A 448 -17.80 -27.52 11.48
CA LYS A 448 -17.61 -26.10 11.19
C LYS A 448 -17.09 -25.91 9.77
N ILE A 449 -17.28 -24.72 9.22
CA ILE A 449 -16.39 -24.19 8.18
C ILE A 449 -15.46 -23.22 8.89
N LYS A 450 -14.16 -23.48 8.86
CA LYS A 450 -13.15 -22.56 9.40
C LYS A 450 -12.12 -22.27 8.32
N VAL A 451 -11.96 -21.00 7.99
CA VAL A 451 -11.09 -20.52 6.91
C VAL A 451 -9.92 -19.77 7.52
N GLY A 452 -8.70 -20.08 7.09
CA GLY A 452 -7.48 -19.42 7.54
C GLY A 452 -6.85 -19.97 8.82
N LEU A 453 -7.46 -20.98 9.46
CA LEU A 453 -6.91 -21.61 10.67
C LEU A 453 -7.08 -23.13 10.65
N ASN A 454 -6.04 -23.83 11.10
CA ASN A 454 -6.05 -25.29 11.23
C ASN A 454 -7.03 -25.79 12.31
N ARG A 455 -7.29 -27.10 12.33
CA ARG A 455 -8.29 -27.69 13.24
C ARG A 455 -7.91 -27.71 14.72
N THR A 456 -6.68 -27.35 15.10
CA THR A 456 -6.22 -27.37 16.50
C THR A 456 -5.88 -25.99 17.05
N GLY A 457 -5.95 -24.95 16.22
CA GLY A 457 -5.35 -23.64 16.50
C GLY A 457 -3.85 -23.60 16.21
N GLY A 458 -3.35 -22.39 15.96
CA GLY A 458 -1.91 -22.07 15.85
C GLY A 458 -1.28 -22.22 14.46
N GLY A 459 -1.95 -22.83 13.48
CA GLY A 459 -1.49 -22.87 12.08
C GLY A 459 -2.39 -22.00 11.21
N TYR A 460 -1.92 -20.79 10.90
CA TYR A 460 -2.70 -19.76 10.21
C TYR A 460 -2.30 -19.67 8.74
N TRP A 461 -3.27 -19.58 7.84
CA TRP A 461 -2.95 -19.38 6.42
C TRP A 461 -2.22 -18.05 6.22
N ASN A 462 -1.22 -18.04 5.34
CA ASN A 462 -0.49 -16.85 4.95
C ASN A 462 -0.57 -16.67 3.43
N GLY A 463 -1.36 -15.70 3.00
CA GLY A 463 -1.65 -15.45 1.59
C GLY A 463 -3.11 -15.10 1.34
N TYR A 464 -3.45 -14.94 0.06
CA TYR A 464 -4.81 -14.62 -0.37
C TYR A 464 -5.66 -15.89 -0.54
N ILE A 465 -6.94 -15.80 -0.19
CA ILE A 465 -7.98 -16.78 -0.55
C ILE A 465 -9.12 -16.03 -1.24
N ASP A 466 -9.63 -16.60 -2.31
CA ASP A 466 -10.69 -16.04 -3.12
C ASP A 466 -11.68 -17.13 -3.57
N GLU A 467 -12.93 -16.76 -3.80
CA GLU A 467 -13.98 -17.60 -4.40
C GLU A 467 -14.13 -18.99 -3.73
N LEU A 468 -14.18 -19.04 -2.40
CA LEU A 468 -14.35 -20.29 -1.65
C LEU A 468 -15.79 -20.80 -1.79
N LYS A 469 -15.96 -21.91 -2.49
CA LYS A 469 -17.24 -22.58 -2.76
C LYS A 469 -17.27 -23.98 -2.16
N ILE A 470 -18.36 -24.32 -1.47
CA ILE A 470 -18.59 -25.63 -0.86
C ILE A 470 -19.90 -26.20 -1.40
N TYR A 471 -19.85 -27.39 -1.98
CA TYR A 471 -21.01 -28.07 -2.55
C TYR A 471 -21.31 -29.38 -1.80
N ASN A 472 -22.59 -29.70 -1.63
CA ASN A 472 -23.11 -30.96 -1.08
C ASN A 472 -23.21 -32.08 -2.14
N ARG A 473 -22.27 -32.09 -3.10
CA ARG A 473 -22.17 -33.11 -4.14
C ARG A 473 -20.73 -33.26 -4.58
N THR A 474 -20.42 -34.41 -5.14
CA THR A 474 -19.14 -34.63 -5.83
C THR A 474 -19.19 -34.01 -7.22
N PHE A 475 -18.19 -33.19 -7.56
CA PHE A 475 -17.99 -32.76 -8.95
C PHE A 475 -17.30 -33.85 -9.77
N SER A 476 -17.72 -33.98 -11.02
CA SER A 476 -16.97 -34.70 -12.05
C SER A 476 -15.71 -33.94 -12.45
N THR A 477 -14.76 -34.63 -13.08
CA THR A 477 -13.55 -33.99 -13.61
C THR A 477 -13.87 -32.91 -14.67
N GLN A 478 -14.99 -33.03 -15.38
CA GLN A 478 -15.41 -31.99 -16.33
C GLN A 478 -15.90 -30.74 -15.60
N GLU A 479 -16.76 -30.90 -14.59
CA GLU A 479 -17.26 -29.75 -13.81
C GLU A 479 -16.14 -29.01 -13.07
N VAL A 480 -15.09 -29.72 -12.62
CA VAL A 480 -13.90 -29.07 -12.05
C VAL A 480 -13.14 -28.22 -13.07
N ARG A 481 -13.08 -28.66 -14.35
CA ARG A 481 -12.51 -27.85 -15.43
C ARG A 481 -13.39 -26.67 -15.77
N ASP A 482 -14.69 -26.90 -15.94
CA ASP A 482 -15.65 -25.84 -16.27
C ASP A 482 -15.66 -24.74 -15.20
N LEU A 483 -15.57 -25.12 -13.91
CA LEU A 483 -15.43 -24.16 -12.80
C LEU A 483 -14.09 -23.40 -12.84
N HIS A 484 -13.01 -24.04 -13.29
CA HIS A 484 -11.73 -23.34 -13.41
C HIS A 484 -11.74 -22.33 -14.55
N ASP A 485 -12.31 -22.71 -15.69
CA ASP A 485 -12.34 -21.92 -16.93
C ASP A 485 -13.39 -20.80 -16.90
N SER A 486 -14.28 -20.79 -15.90
CA SER A 486 -15.26 -19.70 -15.71
C SER A 486 -14.66 -18.41 -15.12
N TYR A 487 -13.38 -18.43 -14.74
CA TYR A 487 -12.61 -17.30 -14.22
C TYR A 487 -11.41 -16.99 -15.11
#